data_AF-K5X1C8-F1
#
_entry.id   AF-K5X1C8-F1
#
_cell.length_a   1.000
_cell.length_b   1.000
_cell.length_c   1.000
_cell.angle_alpha   90.00
_cell.angle_beta   90.00
_cell.angle_gamma   90.00
#
_symmetry.space_group_name_H-M   'P 1'
#
loop_
_entity.id
_entity.type
_entity.pdbx_description
1 polymer ?
#
loop_
_entity_poly.entity_id
_entity_poly.type
_entity_poly.pdbx_seq_one_letter_code
_entity_poly.pdbx_strand_id
1 'polypeptide(L)'
;MLHQGHALWYPEPNESGEPQIGDVGFIDRGAFIRLFNLDTSAPDKKVSFWDPPFEITEPPPPGVFKIYRRHRPLVPDHYHSHGVEVKQRGASAGL
;
A
#
# COMPACT_ATOMS: atom_id res chain seq x y z
N MET A 1 7.12 26.31 -17.69
CA MET A 1 6.45 25.88 -16.44
C MET A 1 7.27 24.74 -15.85
N LEU A 2 7.64 24.86 -14.58
CA LEU A 2 8.52 23.91 -13.89
C LEU A 2 7.72 22.66 -13.55
N HIS A 3 8.06 21.52 -14.16
CA HIS A 3 7.51 20.20 -13.84
C HIS A 3 8.08 19.70 -12.50
N GLN A 4 7.71 20.35 -11.40
CA GLN A 4 8.09 19.93 -10.07
C GLN A 4 7.22 18.73 -9.66
N GLY A 5 7.83 17.55 -9.69
CA GLY A 5 7.48 16.36 -8.90
C GLY A 5 5.98 16.13 -8.64
N HIS A 6 5.25 15.69 -9.66
CA HIS A 6 3.97 15.03 -9.39
C HIS A 6 4.22 13.82 -8.47
N ALA A 7 3.30 13.59 -7.54
CA ALA A 7 3.34 12.38 -6.73
C ALA A 7 3.49 11.18 -7.67
N LEU A 8 4.44 10.28 -7.38
CA LEU A 8 4.66 9.04 -8.13
C LEU A 8 3.37 8.18 -8.22
N TRP A 9 2.39 8.50 -7.39
CA TRP A 9 1.13 7.82 -7.26
C TRP A 9 -0.03 8.81 -7.34
N TYR A 10 -0.89 8.62 -8.34
CA TYR A 10 -2.21 9.21 -8.45
C TYR A 10 -3.20 8.05 -8.43
N PRO A 11 -3.87 7.76 -7.31
CA PRO A 11 -4.84 6.68 -7.26
C PRO A 11 -5.96 6.99 -8.26
N GLU A 12 -6.00 6.24 -9.36
CA GLU A 12 -7.14 6.27 -10.27
C GLU A 12 -8.42 5.97 -9.48
N PRO A 13 -9.51 6.71 -9.72
CA PRO A 13 -10.79 6.44 -9.06
C PRO A 13 -11.22 5.02 -9.40
N ASN A 14 -11.35 4.20 -8.36
CA ASN A 14 -11.83 2.83 -8.45
C ASN A 14 -13.10 2.67 -7.59
N GLU A 15 -13.64 1.47 -7.50
CA GLU A 15 -14.87 1.18 -6.74
C GLU A 15 -14.78 1.58 -5.26
N SER A 16 -13.56 1.70 -4.70
CA SER A 16 -13.31 2.19 -3.33
C SER A 16 -13.33 3.72 -3.19
N GLY A 17 -13.43 4.46 -4.30
CA GLY A 17 -13.38 5.92 -4.32
C GLY A 17 -11.98 6.52 -4.09
N GLU A 18 -11.94 7.81 -3.77
CA GLU A 18 -10.70 8.52 -3.46
C GLU A 18 -10.15 8.08 -2.08
N PRO A 19 -8.84 7.78 -1.96
CA PRO A 19 -8.24 7.44 -0.68
C PRO A 19 -8.40 8.56 0.36
N GLN A 20 -8.79 8.18 1.57
CA GLN A 20 -9.00 9.07 2.72
C GLN A 20 -7.93 8.84 3.80
N ILE A 21 -7.72 9.84 4.65
CA ILE A 21 -6.88 9.67 5.84
C ILE A 21 -7.49 8.57 6.72
N GLY A 22 -6.64 7.62 7.12
CA GLY A 22 -7.05 6.47 7.92
C GLY A 22 -7.40 5.24 7.09
N ASP A 23 -7.38 5.32 5.76
CA ASP A 23 -7.59 4.15 4.91
C ASP A 23 -6.50 3.09 5.09
N VAL A 24 -6.94 1.85 5.24
CA VAL A 24 -6.12 0.66 5.19
C VAL A 24 -6.57 -0.17 4.00
N GLY A 25 -5.63 -0.57 3.15
CA GLY A 25 -5.92 -1.23 1.89
C GLY A 25 -4.68 -1.82 1.23
N PHE A 26 -4.83 -2.25 -0.01
CA PHE A 26 -3.74 -2.81 -0.82
C PHE A 26 -3.76 -2.23 -2.24
N ILE A 27 -2.65 -2.39 -2.96
CA ILE A 27 -2.58 -2.02 -4.37
C ILE A 27 -2.87 -3.27 -5.21
N ASP A 28 -3.84 -3.19 -6.10
CA ASP A 28 -4.06 -4.17 -7.17
C ASP A 28 -4.16 -3.47 -8.52
N ARG A 29 -3.43 -3.96 -9.51
CA ARG A 29 -3.37 -3.38 -10.88
C ARG A 29 -3.15 -1.86 -10.93
N GLY A 30 -2.45 -1.29 -9.96
CA GLY A 30 -2.17 0.15 -9.86
C GLY A 30 -3.25 0.98 -9.16
N ALA A 31 -4.37 0.37 -8.80
CA ALA A 31 -5.44 1.01 -8.02
C ALA A 31 -5.30 0.66 -6.52
N PHE A 32 -5.64 1.60 -5.65
CA PHE A 32 -5.73 1.33 -4.22
C PHE A 32 -7.14 0.86 -3.85
N ILE A 33 -7.21 -0.36 -3.34
CA ILE A 33 -8.45 -1.00 -2.92
C ILE A 33 -8.55 -0.88 -1.40
N ARG A 34 -9.57 -0.15 -0.91
CA ARG A 34 -9.78 0.11 0.51
C ARG A 34 -10.40 -1.12 1.18
N LEU A 35 -9.81 -1.57 2.29
CA LEU A 35 -10.39 -2.61 3.15
C LEU A 35 -11.28 -1.99 4.24
N PHE A 36 -10.74 -1.03 4.98
CA PHE A 36 -11.46 -0.28 6.02
C PHE A 36 -10.80 1.09 6.25
N ASN A 37 -11.49 1.98 6.97
CA ASN A 37 -10.92 3.22 7.48
C ASN A 37 -10.82 3.14 9.02
N LEU A 38 -9.74 3.67 9.60
CA LEU A 38 -9.52 3.72 11.04
C LEU A 38 -10.51 4.64 11.77
N ASP A 39 -11.03 5.65 11.08
CA ASP A 39 -12.09 6.51 11.58
C ASP A 39 -13.46 5.83 11.38
N THR A 40 -13.87 5.08 12.40
CA THR A 40 -15.17 4.40 12.45
C THR A 40 -16.30 5.33 12.90
N SER A 41 -16.03 6.60 13.20
CA SER A 41 -17.05 7.55 13.69
C SER A 41 -17.90 8.13 12.56
N ALA A 42 -17.37 8.11 11.33
CA ALA A 42 -17.98 8.66 10.13
C ALA A 42 -18.55 7.53 9.25
N PRO A 43 -19.89 7.38 9.14
CA PRO A 43 -20.50 6.27 8.41
C PRO A 43 -20.13 6.23 6.92
N ASP A 44 -19.84 7.39 6.33
CA ASP A 44 -19.41 7.57 4.95
C ASP A 44 -18.00 7.01 4.67
N LYS A 45 -17.19 6.78 5.70
CA LYS A 45 -15.86 6.16 5.58
C LYS A 45 -15.89 4.64 5.64
N LYS A 46 -17.05 4.06 5.97
CA LYS A 46 -17.22 2.62 6.08
C LYS A 46 -17.20 1.98 4.69
N VAL A 47 -16.42 0.92 4.54
CA VAL A 47 -16.39 0.13 3.32
C VAL A 47 -17.57 -0.84 3.31
N SER A 48 -18.43 -0.72 2.30
CA SER A 48 -19.66 -1.52 2.18
C SER A 48 -19.66 -2.50 1.01
N PHE A 49 -18.70 -2.41 0.10
CA PHE A 49 -18.67 -3.24 -1.12
C PHE A 49 -18.11 -4.66 -0.88
N TRP A 50 -17.48 -4.93 0.28
CA TRP A 50 -17.04 -6.27 0.65
C TRP A 50 -18.23 -7.12 1.10
N ASP A 51 -18.45 -8.25 0.42
CA ASP A 51 -19.42 -9.27 0.79
C ASP A 51 -18.75 -10.66 0.81
N PRO A 52 -18.53 -11.26 2.00
CA PRO A 52 -18.88 -10.74 3.33
C PRO A 52 -18.00 -9.53 3.73
N PRO A 53 -18.44 -8.69 4.68
CA PRO A 53 -17.66 -7.55 5.15
C PRO A 53 -16.27 -7.98 5.64
N PHE A 54 -15.27 -7.14 5.38
CA PHE A 54 -13.92 -7.37 5.90
C PHE A 54 -13.91 -7.34 7.43
N GLU A 55 -13.51 -8.44 8.06
CA GLU A 55 -13.38 -8.54 9.51
C GLU A 55 -11.98 -8.10 9.94
N ILE A 56 -11.93 -7.09 10.83
CA ILE A 56 -10.69 -6.69 11.47
C ILE A 56 -10.34 -7.76 12.51
N THR A 57 -9.29 -8.53 12.25
CA THR A 57 -8.82 -9.58 13.16
C THR A 57 -8.28 -8.99 14.46
N GLU A 58 -8.13 -9.85 15.48
CA GLU A 58 -7.45 -9.48 16.73
C GLU A 58 -6.11 -8.79 16.44
N PRO A 59 -5.77 -7.74 17.21
CA PRO A 59 -4.49 -7.06 17.05
C PRO A 59 -3.35 -8.06 17.26
N PRO A 60 -2.25 -7.96 16.49
CA PRO A 60 -1.15 -8.88 16.67
C PRO A 60 -0.55 -8.75 18.07
N PRO A 61 0.08 -9.82 18.59
CA PRO A 61 0.69 -9.81 19.91
C PRO A 61 1.62 -8.60 20.14
N PRO A 62 1.71 -8.09 21.38
CA PRO A 62 2.66 -7.03 21.71
C PRO A 62 4.08 -7.39 21.26
N GLY A 63 4.76 -6.47 20.59
CA GLY A 63 6.14 -6.66 20.13
C GLY A 63 6.31 -7.27 18.72
N VAL A 64 5.22 -7.65 18.03
CA VAL A 64 5.29 -8.08 16.61
C VAL A 64 5.66 -6.91 15.70
N PHE A 65 5.12 -5.72 15.98
CA PHE A 65 5.45 -4.52 15.21
C PHE A 65 6.86 -4.03 15.57
N LYS A 66 7.82 -4.31 14.69
CA LYS A 66 9.14 -3.68 14.74
C LYS A 66 9.05 -2.30 14.10
N ILE A 67 9.00 -1.27 14.94
CA ILE A 67 9.13 0.11 14.46
C ILE A 67 10.58 0.28 14.01
N TYR A 68 10.80 0.38 12.70
CA TYR A 68 12.11 0.74 12.18
C TYR A 68 12.40 2.20 12.51
N ARG A 69 13.05 2.41 13.66
CA ARG A 69 13.50 3.74 14.07
C ARG A 69 14.75 4.10 13.29
N ARG A 70 14.59 4.82 12.18
CA ARG A 70 15.73 5.53 11.57
C ARG A 70 16.14 6.65 12.52
N HIS A 71 17.38 6.60 13.00
CA HIS A 71 17.97 7.68 13.79
C HIS A 71 18.27 8.94 12.97
N ARG A 72 18.10 8.88 11.64
CA ARG A 72 18.30 9.99 10.72
C ARG A 72 17.10 10.11 9.78
N PRO A 73 16.60 11.33 9.52
CA PRO A 73 15.66 11.57 8.43
C PRO A 73 16.19 10.98 7.11
N LEU A 74 15.28 10.70 6.18
CA LEU A 74 15.67 10.48 4.79
C LEU A 74 16.42 11.74 4.32
N VAL A 75 17.72 11.60 4.06
CA VAL A 75 18.55 12.63 3.46
C VAL A 75 18.70 12.31 1.98
N PRO A 76 18.97 13.29 1.10
CA PRO A 76 19.28 12.98 -0.29
C PRO A 76 20.46 12.00 -0.38
N ASP A 77 20.18 10.73 -0.66
CA ASP A 77 21.16 9.65 -0.77
C ASP A 77 20.58 8.46 -1.55
N HIS A 78 21.45 7.53 -1.96
CA HIS A 78 21.07 6.34 -2.73
C HIS A 78 20.46 5.28 -1.82
N TYR A 79 19.13 5.24 -1.76
CA TYR A 79 18.40 4.19 -1.08
C TYR A 79 18.07 3.05 -2.06
N HIS A 80 18.64 1.88 -1.83
CA HIS A 80 18.31 0.67 -2.59
C HIS A 80 17.27 -0.17 -1.83
N SER A 81 16.13 -0.44 -2.45
CA SER A 81 15.19 -1.46 -1.96
C SER A 81 15.77 -2.85 -2.25
N HIS A 82 15.81 -3.73 -1.25
CA HIS A 82 16.28 -5.13 -1.40
C HIS A 82 15.30 -6.06 -2.12
N GLY A 83 14.21 -5.53 -2.70
CA GLY A 83 13.14 -6.36 -3.24
C GLY A 83 13.03 -6.27 -4.75
N VAL A 84 13.86 -7.00 -5.50
CA VAL A 84 13.52 -7.67 -6.77
C VAL A 84 14.64 -8.67 -7.05
N GLU A 85 14.37 -9.97 -6.93
CA GLU A 85 15.21 -11.00 -7.55
C GLU A 85 14.71 -11.23 -8.98
N VAL A 86 15.52 -10.88 -9.97
CA VAL A 86 15.24 -11.21 -11.37
C VAL A 86 15.50 -12.70 -11.56
N LYS A 87 14.45 -13.52 -11.57
CA LYS A 87 14.55 -14.93 -11.95
C LYS A 87 14.56 -15.04 -13.48
N GLN A 88 15.75 -15.00 -14.09
CA GLN A 88 15.91 -15.41 -15.49
C GLN A 88 15.50 -16.87 -15.63
N ARG A 89 14.37 -17.13 -16.30
CA ARG A 89 14.07 -18.47 -16.80
C ARG A 89 14.95 -18.68 -18.04
N GLY A 90 16.03 -19.43 -17.87
CA GLY A 90 16.79 -19.93 -19.01
C GLY A 90 15.88 -20.78 -19.89
N ALA A 91 15.61 -20.32 -21.11
CA ALA A 91 15.07 -21.17 -22.15
C ALA A 91 16.22 -22.04 -22.65
N SER A 92 16.29 -23.28 -22.16
CA SER A 92 17.10 -24.31 -22.81
C SER A 92 16.39 -24.68 -24.10
N ALA A 93 16.82 -24.10 -25.22
CA ALA A 93 16.54 -24.66 -26.53
C ALA A 93 17.32 -25.99 -26.62
N GLY A 94 16.61 -27.11 -26.50
CA GLY A 94 17.18 -28.41 -26.82
C GLY A 94 17.53 -28.46 -28.31
N LEU A 95 18.78 -28.82 -28.59
CA LEU A 95 19.22 -29.34 -29.88
C LEU A 95 18.81 -30.81 -30.00
#